data_AF-M5U1L2-F1
#
_entry.id   AF-M5U1L2-F1
#
_cell.length_a   1.000
_cell.length_b   1.000
_cell.length_c   1.000
_cell.angle_alpha   90.00
_cell.angle_beta   90.00
_cell.angle_gamma   90.00
#
_symmetry.space_group_name_H-M   'P 1'
#
loop_
_entity.id
_entity.type
_entity.pdbx_description
1 polymer ?
#
loop_
_entity_poly.entity_id
_entity_poly.type
_entity_poly.pdbx_seq_one_letter_code
_entity_poly.pdbx_strand_id
1 'polypeptide(L)'
;MAEQPSHSKMPVVKLLRTDPISSKVDGALMSKSLIKLTFAPGASSPPHHHPGEVVGYVLKGTLEFKIEGKPLRVLHQGDTFFEPTMVLHEVARNPDTTKETQVVVTMVHPRNARRLTIPAEEVAKAKTDSKAAAITASPQTCTINVNDSVNRATFDKSLPTIGVLLFDNVLMTEVTAPIDVFSKPNEEGKRIFNVVTIAQSHQPVPMESGLRVVPDYSFDDCPDLNVLVVSSSYDMETVVATDAIVEFVKTKGKTTDFTMSNCAGAHLIGASGVANGRKIVTYIGGGDLLQQTYPSLSVQDDSQVSFVKDGKMISSNGNLASYISALELLEEMTDSAHRNFVESHLYLERLQNYER
;
A
#
# COMPACT_ATOMS: atom_id res chain seq x y z
N MET A 1 34.43 5.17 36.53
CA MET A 1 34.32 4.80 35.10
C MET A 1 32.86 4.47 34.87
N ALA A 2 32.14 5.27 34.10
CA ALA A 2 30.75 4.97 33.78
C ALA A 2 30.72 3.78 32.82
N GLU A 3 30.00 2.71 33.20
CA GLU A 3 29.74 1.57 32.33
C GLU A 3 29.13 2.06 31.01
N GLN A 4 29.75 1.68 29.89
CA GLN A 4 29.13 1.84 28.58
C GLN A 4 27.88 0.95 28.53
N PRO A 5 26.70 1.50 28.19
CA PRO A 5 25.48 0.71 28.17
C PRO A 5 25.52 -0.32 27.03
N SER A 6 25.24 -1.57 27.41
CA SER A 6 25.02 -2.74 26.56
C SER A 6 24.17 -2.42 25.31
N HIS A 7 24.68 -2.79 24.13
CA HIS A 7 23.95 -2.70 22.87
C HIS A 7 22.69 -3.60 22.86
N SER A 8 21.67 -3.16 22.11
CA SER A 8 20.57 -3.95 21.53
C SER A 8 19.23 -4.00 22.26
N LYS A 9 18.55 -2.84 22.38
CA LYS A 9 17.12 -2.76 22.05
C LYS A 9 16.87 -1.48 21.25
N MET A 10 16.59 -1.63 19.97
CA MET A 10 16.20 -0.51 19.10
C MET A 10 14.75 -0.12 19.37
N PRO A 11 14.36 1.16 19.21
CA PRO A 11 12.96 1.53 19.23
C PRO A 11 12.21 0.86 18.07
N VAL A 12 10.98 0.42 18.34
CA VAL A 12 10.04 0.04 17.29
C VAL A 12 9.51 1.32 16.66
N VAL A 13 9.71 1.47 15.35
CA VAL A 13 9.27 2.65 14.62
C VAL A 13 8.07 2.31 13.76
N LYS A 14 7.01 3.12 13.83
CA LYS A 14 5.79 2.97 13.04
C LYS A 14 5.46 4.27 12.34
N LEU A 15 5.61 4.33 11.02
CA LEU A 15 5.08 5.41 10.21
C LEU A 15 3.54 5.33 10.25
N LEU A 16 2.87 6.33 10.82
CA LEU A 16 1.42 6.36 10.96
C LEU A 16 0.75 6.90 9.69
N ARG A 17 1.33 7.93 9.08
CA ARG A 17 0.76 8.62 7.93
C ARG A 17 1.80 9.53 7.28
N THR A 18 1.75 9.66 5.97
CA THR A 18 2.50 10.68 5.22
C THR A 18 1.52 11.48 4.38
N ASP A 19 1.55 12.81 4.46
CA ASP A 19 0.71 13.70 3.65
C ASP A 19 1.61 14.63 2.81
N PRO A 20 1.29 14.92 1.54
CA PRO A 20 1.96 16.00 0.82
C PRO A 20 1.67 17.36 1.46
N ILE A 21 2.64 18.26 1.40
CA ILE A 21 2.43 19.68 1.75
C ILE A 21 2.35 20.47 0.43
N SER A 22 1.41 21.43 0.36
CA SER A 22 1.22 22.29 -0.81
C SER A 22 2.39 23.26 -1.02
N SER A 23 2.99 23.72 0.08
CA SER A 23 4.16 24.59 0.07
C SER A 23 5.42 23.86 -0.39
N LYS A 24 6.21 24.55 -1.20
CA LYS A 24 7.58 24.16 -1.55
C LYS A 24 8.57 24.82 -0.59
N VAL A 25 9.66 24.13 -0.28
CA VAL A 25 10.81 24.69 0.43
C VAL A 25 12.00 24.61 -0.53
N ASP A 26 12.61 25.74 -0.83
CA ASP A 26 13.72 25.85 -1.80
C ASP A 26 13.45 25.19 -3.16
N GLY A 27 12.20 25.28 -3.62
CA GLY A 27 11.73 24.66 -4.87
C GLY A 27 11.43 23.16 -4.80
N ALA A 28 11.79 22.48 -3.70
CA ALA A 28 11.48 21.07 -3.49
C ALA A 28 10.02 20.87 -3.04
N LEU A 29 9.39 19.82 -3.56
CA LEU A 29 8.10 19.35 -3.07
C LEU A 29 8.29 18.70 -1.70
N MET A 30 7.41 19.03 -0.76
CA MET A 30 7.51 18.55 0.62
C MET A 30 6.41 17.54 0.95
N SER A 31 6.68 16.75 1.98
CA SER A 31 5.75 15.84 2.63
C SER A 31 5.88 15.98 4.15
N LYS A 32 4.80 15.65 4.87
CA LYS A 32 4.72 15.58 6.32
C LYS A 32 4.49 14.13 6.72
N SER A 33 5.38 13.53 7.48
CA SER A 33 5.26 12.18 8.02
C SER A 33 4.96 12.22 9.52
N LEU A 34 3.89 11.54 9.95
CA LEU A 34 3.58 11.29 11.37
C LEU A 34 4.11 9.90 11.73
N ILE A 35 4.96 9.81 12.74
CA ILE A 35 5.68 8.58 13.11
C ILE A 35 5.52 8.35 14.61
N LYS A 36 5.21 7.13 15.01
CA LYS A 36 5.23 6.68 16.40
C LYS A 36 6.50 5.87 16.66
N LEU A 37 7.18 6.16 17.76
CA LEU A 37 8.32 5.41 18.26
C LEU A 37 7.94 4.77 19.60
N THR A 38 8.24 3.49 19.77
CA THR A 38 8.09 2.77 21.04
C THR A 38 9.46 2.25 21.47
N PHE A 39 9.98 2.80 22.56
CA PHE A 39 11.22 2.38 23.20
C PHE A 39 10.90 1.38 24.30
N ALA A 40 11.34 0.13 24.13
CA ALA A 40 11.34 -0.86 25.20
C ALA A 40 12.16 -0.36 26.41
N PRO A 41 12.04 -0.97 27.60
CA PRO A 41 12.86 -0.58 28.74
C PRO A 41 14.36 -0.64 28.42
N GLY A 42 15.08 0.46 28.67
CA GLY A 42 16.50 0.66 28.35
C GLY A 42 16.83 0.86 26.87
N ALA A 43 15.84 0.86 25.96
CA ALA A 43 16.08 0.98 24.52
C ALA A 43 16.63 2.36 24.12
N SER A 44 17.47 2.39 23.10
CA SER A 44 18.03 3.64 22.54
C SER A 44 18.13 3.57 21.02
N SER A 45 18.09 4.74 20.38
CA SER A 45 18.46 4.89 18.97
C SER A 45 19.93 5.34 18.84
N PRO A 46 20.68 4.81 17.87
CA PRO A 46 22.03 5.29 17.59
C PRO A 46 22.02 6.74 17.06
N PRO A 47 23.14 7.47 17.12
CA PRO A 47 23.22 8.83 16.60
C PRO A 47 22.92 8.93 15.10
N HIS A 48 22.07 9.88 14.70
CA HIS A 48 21.62 10.04 13.31
C HIS A 48 21.17 11.47 12.99
N HIS A 49 20.92 11.74 11.71
CA HIS A 49 20.36 12.99 11.20
C HIS A 49 19.02 12.74 10.50
N HIS A 50 18.23 13.80 10.35
CA HIS A 50 16.97 13.79 9.60
C HIS A 50 17.04 14.75 8.40
N PRO A 51 16.53 14.36 7.21
CA PRO A 51 16.50 15.22 6.02
C PRO A 51 15.38 16.27 6.07
N GLY A 52 14.86 16.58 7.25
CA GLY A 52 13.71 17.45 7.48
C GLY A 52 13.57 17.81 8.95
N GLU A 53 12.74 18.79 9.25
CA GLU A 53 12.48 19.24 10.61
C GLU A 53 11.55 18.28 11.34
N VAL A 54 11.81 18.04 12.63
CA VAL A 54 11.02 17.11 13.46
C VAL A 54 10.39 17.87 14.62
N VAL A 55 9.09 17.70 14.83
CA VAL A 55 8.36 18.11 16.02
C VAL A 55 7.87 16.87 16.75
N GLY A 56 8.33 16.65 17.97
CA GLY A 56 8.00 15.49 18.78
C GLY A 56 7.13 15.78 20.00
N TYR A 57 6.36 14.79 20.42
CA TYR A 57 5.52 14.78 21.62
C TYR A 57 5.63 13.44 22.35
N VAL A 58 5.85 13.47 23.66
CA VAL A 58 5.93 12.25 24.48
C VAL A 58 4.54 11.77 24.89
N LEU A 59 4.09 10.66 24.30
CA LEU A 59 2.78 10.07 24.58
C LEU A 59 2.73 9.36 25.94
N LYS A 60 3.83 8.73 26.35
CA LYS A 60 3.92 7.88 27.55
C LYS A 60 5.38 7.69 27.96
N GLY A 61 5.66 7.67 29.26
CA GLY A 61 6.99 7.33 29.80
C GLY A 61 7.97 8.51 29.81
N THR A 62 9.26 8.17 29.78
CA THR A 62 10.38 9.12 29.90
C THR A 62 11.35 8.96 28.72
N LEU A 63 11.81 10.05 28.14
CA LEU A 63 12.77 10.08 27.04
C LEU A 63 13.98 10.95 27.41
N GLU A 64 15.17 10.38 27.41
CA GLU A 64 16.40 11.14 27.31
C GLU A 64 16.62 11.58 25.87
N PHE A 65 16.76 12.89 25.66
CA PHE A 65 16.81 13.53 24.35
C PHE A 65 17.98 14.52 24.28
N LYS A 66 18.81 14.42 23.24
CA LYS A 66 19.92 15.36 22.99
C LYS A 66 20.17 15.53 21.49
N ILE A 67 20.29 16.78 21.08
CA ILE A 67 20.80 17.18 19.77
C ILE A 67 22.12 17.94 19.92
N GLU A 68 22.91 17.99 18.85
CA GLU A 68 24.18 18.69 18.78
C GLU A 68 24.08 20.13 19.29
N GLY A 69 25.08 20.53 20.09
CA GLY A 69 25.18 21.87 20.66
C GLY A 69 24.14 22.18 21.75
N LYS A 70 23.32 21.20 22.17
CA LYS A 70 22.34 21.36 23.25
C LYS A 70 22.63 20.40 24.43
N PRO A 71 22.27 20.79 25.67
CA PRO A 71 22.36 19.89 26.81
C PRO A 71 21.39 18.71 26.68
N LEU A 72 21.72 17.60 27.32
CA LEU A 72 20.81 16.46 27.48
C LEU A 72 19.54 16.92 28.23
N ARG A 73 18.37 16.57 27.71
CA ARG A 73 17.07 16.81 28.32
C ARG A 73 16.43 15.49 28.71
N VAL A 74 15.74 15.47 29.84
CA VAL A 74 14.85 14.37 30.23
C VAL A 74 13.42 14.86 30.05
N LEU A 75 12.71 14.25 29.12
CA LEU A 75 11.35 14.57 28.73
C LEU A 75 10.39 13.54 29.33
N HIS A 76 9.22 13.99 29.76
CA HIS A 76 8.17 13.17 30.34
C HIS A 76 6.92 13.24 29.47
N GLN A 77 5.94 12.37 29.77
CA GLN A 77 4.63 12.40 29.13
C GLN A 77 4.05 13.83 29.13
N GLY A 78 3.64 14.30 27.94
CA GLY A 78 3.14 15.66 27.72
C GLY A 78 4.18 16.64 27.16
N ASP A 79 5.47 16.33 27.29
CA ASP A 79 6.53 17.22 26.80
C ASP A 79 6.67 17.17 25.28
N THR A 80 7.16 18.27 24.72
CA THR A 80 7.50 18.41 23.31
C THR A 80 8.99 18.65 23.08
N PHE A 81 9.44 18.32 21.88
CA PHE A 81 10.80 18.61 21.41
C PHE A 81 10.82 18.95 19.93
N PHE A 82 11.91 19.57 19.50
CA PHE A 82 12.12 19.99 18.12
C PHE A 82 13.55 19.65 17.70
N GLU A 83 13.68 19.14 16.48
CA GLU A 83 14.96 18.84 15.85
C GLU A 83 15.05 19.61 14.53
N PRO A 84 15.95 20.60 14.42
CA PRO A 84 16.22 21.26 13.15
C PRO A 84 16.68 20.28 12.06
N THR A 85 16.41 20.62 10.81
CA THR A 85 16.86 19.83 9.65
C THR A 85 18.37 19.56 9.71
N MET A 86 18.76 18.30 9.51
CA MET A 86 20.14 17.83 9.48
C MET A 86 20.98 18.07 10.76
N VAL A 87 20.38 18.47 11.89
CA VAL A 87 21.09 18.46 13.18
C VAL A 87 21.45 17.01 13.56
N LEU A 88 22.58 16.80 14.23
CA LEU A 88 22.87 15.49 14.79
C LEU A 88 21.98 15.25 16.02
N HIS A 89 21.15 14.22 15.94
CA HIS A 89 20.44 13.66 17.07
C HIS A 89 21.40 12.68 17.78
N GLU A 90 21.92 13.09 18.92
CA GLU A 90 22.96 12.36 19.65
C GLU A 90 22.39 11.29 20.59
N VAL A 91 21.29 11.60 21.28
CA VAL A 91 20.69 10.72 22.28
C VAL A 91 19.18 10.72 22.12
N ALA A 92 18.61 9.55 21.86
CA ALA A 92 17.21 9.24 22.11
C ALA A 92 17.15 7.89 22.83
N ARG A 93 16.78 7.90 24.11
CA ARG A 93 16.81 6.69 24.96
C ARG A 93 15.68 6.68 25.98
N ASN A 94 15.11 5.51 26.21
CA ASN A 94 14.28 5.27 27.38
C ASN A 94 15.18 4.95 28.59
N PRO A 95 15.26 5.82 29.62
CA PRO A 95 16.08 5.57 30.79
C PRO A 95 15.44 4.55 31.77
N ASP A 96 14.15 4.27 31.65
CA ASP A 96 13.44 3.33 32.53
C ASP A 96 13.80 1.88 32.14
N THR A 97 14.11 1.06 33.12
CA THR A 97 14.51 -0.35 32.95
C THR A 97 13.35 -1.34 33.06
N THR A 98 12.14 -0.85 33.37
CA THR A 98 10.93 -1.65 33.58
C THR A 98 9.76 -1.26 32.69
N LYS A 99 9.64 0.02 32.31
CA LYS A 99 8.51 0.56 31.53
C LYS A 99 8.95 0.99 30.14
N GLU A 100 8.03 0.91 29.19
CA GLU A 100 8.23 1.46 27.85
C GLU A 100 7.99 2.97 27.81
N THR A 101 8.59 3.61 26.79
CA THR A 101 8.35 5.00 26.41
C THR A 101 7.77 5.04 25.00
N GLN A 102 6.73 5.85 24.79
CA GLN A 102 6.14 6.08 23.48
C GLN A 102 6.20 7.55 23.13
N VAL A 103 6.65 7.88 21.92
CA VAL A 103 6.62 9.24 21.38
C VAL A 103 5.98 9.25 20.01
N VAL A 104 5.37 10.38 19.65
CA VAL A 104 4.91 10.65 18.29
C VAL A 104 5.68 11.85 17.76
N VAL A 105 6.13 11.76 16.52
CA VAL A 105 6.84 12.85 15.85
C VAL A 105 6.15 13.18 14.53
N THR A 106 6.09 14.45 14.20
CA THR A 106 5.74 14.95 12.88
C THR A 106 7.01 15.47 12.23
N MET A 107 7.36 14.93 11.06
CA MET A 107 8.53 15.35 10.31
C MET A 107 8.11 15.99 8.98
N VAL A 108 8.63 17.18 8.68
CA VAL A 108 8.48 17.83 7.37
C VAL A 108 9.75 17.61 6.56
N HIS A 109 9.66 16.88 5.46
CA HIS A 109 10.82 16.44 4.67
C HIS A 109 10.57 16.52 3.16
N PRO A 110 11.62 16.53 2.31
CA PRO A 110 11.48 16.43 0.87
C PRO A 110 10.71 15.18 0.45
N ARG A 111 9.81 15.31 -0.54
CA ARG A 111 8.96 14.22 -1.01
C ARG A 111 9.75 13.05 -1.60
N ASN A 112 10.91 13.33 -2.18
CA ASN A 112 11.81 12.33 -2.77
C ASN A 112 12.82 11.76 -1.75
N ALA A 113 12.67 12.04 -0.45
CA ALA A 113 13.52 11.46 0.57
C ALA A 113 13.35 9.93 0.61
N ARG A 114 14.44 9.19 0.38
CA ARG A 114 14.41 7.72 0.40
C ARG A 114 14.35 7.14 1.82
N ARG A 115 14.87 7.88 2.80
CA ARG A 115 14.94 7.52 4.21
C ARG A 115 14.75 8.76 5.07
N LEU A 116 14.14 8.61 6.25
CA LEU A 116 13.92 9.71 7.18
C LEU A 116 14.96 9.77 8.31
N THR A 117 15.87 8.81 8.36
CA THR A 117 16.99 8.73 9.30
C THR A 117 18.27 8.43 8.53
N ILE A 118 19.32 9.17 8.82
CA ILE A 118 20.63 9.05 8.16
C ILE A 118 21.68 8.81 9.26
N PRO A 119 22.33 7.65 9.32
CA PRO A 119 23.34 7.37 10.34
C PRO A 119 24.43 8.44 10.37
N ALA A 120 24.86 8.86 11.57
CA ALA A 120 25.85 9.92 11.74
C ALA A 120 27.17 9.62 11.01
N GLU A 121 27.60 8.36 11.00
CA GLU A 121 28.82 7.92 10.30
C GLU A 121 28.75 8.13 8.78
N GLU A 122 27.57 7.99 8.18
CA GLU A 122 27.40 8.19 6.74
C GLU A 122 27.52 9.66 6.36
N VAL A 123 26.96 10.56 7.19
CA VAL A 123 27.11 12.01 6.98
C VAL A 123 28.57 12.43 7.17
N ALA A 124 29.26 11.85 8.16
CA ALA A 124 30.68 12.12 8.39
C ALA A 124 31.55 11.70 7.19
N LYS A 125 31.32 10.51 6.62
CA LYS A 125 32.01 10.01 5.41
C LYS A 125 31.71 10.84 4.16
N ALA A 126 30.47 11.29 3.98
CA ALA A 126 30.10 12.12 2.85
C ALA A 126 30.74 13.53 2.88
N LYS A 127 31.05 14.06 4.08
CA LYS A 127 31.80 15.33 4.23
C LYS A 127 33.28 15.19 3.86
N THR A 128 33.85 13.98 3.94
CA THR A 128 35.27 13.73 3.61
C THR A 128 35.49 13.37 2.14
N ASP A 129 34.49 12.81 1.46
CA ASP A 129 34.61 12.39 0.05
C ASP A 129 33.82 13.31 -0.90
N SER A 130 34.52 14.14 -1.69
CA SER A 130 33.91 15.02 -2.71
C SER A 130 33.32 14.32 -3.94
N LYS A 131 33.13 13.01 -3.90
CA LYS A 131 32.42 12.24 -4.94
C LYS A 131 31.38 11.35 -4.29
N ALA A 132 30.12 11.81 -4.30
CA ALA A 132 28.97 11.01 -3.88
C ALA A 132 28.77 9.82 -4.82
N ALA A 133 29.41 8.69 -4.50
CA ALA A 133 29.04 7.40 -5.05
C ALA A 133 27.76 6.92 -4.34
N ALA A 134 26.88 6.23 -5.08
CA ALA A 134 25.69 5.59 -4.53
C ALA A 134 26.10 4.52 -3.51
N ILE A 135 25.85 4.77 -2.23
CA ILE A 135 26.17 3.84 -1.14
C ILE A 135 24.92 3.03 -0.78
N THR A 136 25.04 1.71 -0.84
CA THR A 136 24.03 0.74 -0.43
C THR A 136 24.05 0.54 1.09
N ALA A 137 22.86 0.55 1.71
CA ALA A 137 22.69 0.52 3.16
C ALA A 137 22.93 -0.87 3.78
N SER A 138 23.49 -0.89 5.00
CA SER A 138 23.58 -2.06 5.88
C SER A 138 22.27 -2.26 6.67
N PRO A 139 21.79 -3.51 6.87
CA PRO A 139 20.48 -3.83 7.47
C PRO A 139 20.33 -3.52 8.98
N GLN A 140 21.29 -2.87 9.64
CA GLN A 140 21.29 -2.64 11.10
C GLN A 140 21.06 -1.17 11.53
N THR A 141 20.32 -0.40 10.75
CA THR A 141 20.03 1.02 11.04
C THR A 141 18.55 1.23 11.35
N CYS A 142 18.21 2.25 12.17
CA CYS A 142 16.84 2.69 12.49
C CYS A 142 16.20 3.34 11.25
N THR A 143 16.24 2.68 10.09
CA THR A 143 15.80 3.23 8.82
C THR A 143 14.29 3.24 8.78
N ILE A 144 13.71 4.44 8.69
CA ILE A 144 12.31 4.61 8.34
C ILE A 144 12.27 4.78 6.83
N ASN A 145 11.87 3.74 6.09
CA ASN A 145 11.62 3.90 4.66
C ASN A 145 10.24 4.51 4.48
N VAL A 146 10.14 5.52 3.61
CA VAL A 146 8.85 6.15 3.28
C VAL A 146 7.90 5.17 2.59
N ASN A 147 8.45 4.08 2.03
CA ASN A 147 7.72 2.99 1.39
C ASN A 147 7.26 1.90 2.38
N ASP A 148 7.61 2.00 3.66
CA ASP A 148 7.12 1.09 4.70
C ASP A 148 5.68 1.50 5.06
N SER A 149 4.72 1.24 4.16
CA SER A 149 3.31 1.20 4.51
C SER A 149 3.10 0.04 5.49
N VAL A 150 2.97 0.36 6.78
CA VAL A 150 2.91 -0.63 7.89
C VAL A 150 1.53 -1.29 8.07
N ASN A 151 0.71 -1.32 7.01
CA ASN A 151 -0.56 -2.06 6.99
C ASN A 151 -0.53 -3.28 6.06
N ARG A 152 0.62 -3.65 5.48
CA ARG A 152 0.70 -4.82 4.59
C ARG A 152 0.37 -6.09 5.35
N ALA A 153 -0.60 -6.86 4.85
CA ALA A 153 -0.75 -8.25 5.25
C ALA A 153 0.59 -9.01 5.06
N THR A 154 0.88 -9.99 5.91
CA THR A 154 2.10 -10.79 5.84
C THR A 154 2.27 -11.36 4.43
N PHE A 155 3.29 -10.94 3.66
CA PHE A 155 3.46 -11.39 2.28
C PHE A 155 4.24 -12.70 2.22
N ASP A 156 3.66 -13.74 1.62
CA ASP A 156 4.33 -15.03 1.43
C ASP A 156 4.69 -15.22 -0.04
N LYS A 157 5.98 -15.13 -0.36
CA LYS A 157 6.48 -15.23 -1.74
C LYS A 157 6.17 -16.57 -2.42
N SER A 158 5.79 -17.60 -1.67
CA SER A 158 5.43 -18.90 -2.23
C SER A 158 3.98 -18.98 -2.71
N LEU A 159 3.13 -18.03 -2.31
CA LEU A 159 1.72 -18.01 -2.67
C LEU A 159 1.47 -17.13 -3.90
N PRO A 160 0.51 -17.50 -4.78
CA PRO A 160 0.10 -16.63 -5.88
C PRO A 160 -0.46 -15.30 -5.36
N THR A 161 -0.19 -14.21 -6.09
CA THR A 161 -0.54 -12.85 -5.69
C THR A 161 -1.68 -12.28 -6.52
N ILE A 162 -2.75 -11.89 -5.84
CA ILE A 162 -3.95 -11.23 -6.36
C ILE A 162 -3.86 -9.74 -6.03
N GLY A 163 -3.63 -8.91 -7.04
CA GLY A 163 -3.54 -7.45 -6.90
C GLY A 163 -4.85 -6.77 -7.30
N VAL A 164 -5.46 -6.03 -6.38
CA VAL A 164 -6.71 -5.29 -6.60
C VAL A 164 -6.39 -3.80 -6.77
N LEU A 165 -6.66 -3.25 -7.96
CA LEU A 165 -6.35 -1.88 -8.31
C LEU A 165 -7.37 -0.89 -7.72
N LEU A 166 -6.87 0.05 -6.93
CA LEU A 166 -7.61 1.16 -6.36
C LEU A 166 -7.25 2.47 -7.08
N PHE A 167 -8.25 3.33 -7.19
CA PHE A 167 -8.13 4.71 -7.65
C PHE A 167 -9.29 5.53 -7.08
N ASP A 168 -9.22 6.86 -7.22
CA ASP A 168 -10.22 7.76 -6.66
C ASP A 168 -11.63 7.40 -7.15
N ASN A 169 -12.58 7.39 -6.22
CA ASN A 169 -13.99 7.06 -6.46
C ASN A 169 -14.21 5.62 -6.96
N VAL A 170 -13.32 4.70 -6.59
CA VAL A 170 -13.51 3.27 -6.87
C VAL A 170 -14.79 2.74 -6.20
N LEU A 171 -15.54 1.92 -6.92
CA LEU A 171 -16.76 1.27 -6.45
C LEU A 171 -16.44 0.13 -5.47
N MET A 172 -17.20 0.08 -4.37
CA MET A 172 -16.89 -0.81 -3.25
C MET A 172 -16.90 -2.29 -3.62
N THR A 173 -17.97 -2.77 -4.25
CA THR A 173 -18.13 -4.19 -4.57
C THR A 173 -17.07 -4.69 -5.55
N GLU A 174 -16.55 -3.80 -6.40
CA GLU A 174 -15.48 -4.13 -7.36
C GLU A 174 -14.12 -4.37 -6.69
N VAL A 175 -14.00 -3.94 -5.44
CA VAL A 175 -12.83 -4.16 -4.59
C VAL A 175 -13.11 -5.29 -3.61
N THR A 176 -14.27 -5.28 -2.94
CA THR A 176 -14.56 -6.23 -1.87
C THR A 176 -14.88 -7.63 -2.38
N ALA A 177 -15.56 -7.80 -3.52
CA ALA A 177 -15.88 -9.12 -4.06
C ALA A 177 -14.63 -9.99 -4.33
N PRO A 178 -13.60 -9.54 -5.07
CA PRO A 178 -12.39 -10.32 -5.25
C PRO A 178 -11.63 -10.53 -3.93
N ILE A 179 -11.60 -9.52 -3.04
CA ILE A 179 -10.93 -9.67 -1.74
C ILE A 179 -11.64 -10.72 -0.88
N ASP A 180 -12.96 -10.69 -0.79
CA ASP A 180 -13.77 -11.63 0.00
C ASP A 180 -13.59 -13.07 -0.46
N VAL A 181 -13.52 -13.30 -1.78
CA VAL A 181 -13.34 -14.62 -2.38
C VAL A 181 -11.91 -15.12 -2.18
N PHE A 182 -10.89 -14.38 -2.65
CA PHE A 182 -9.50 -14.85 -2.64
C PHE A 182 -8.86 -14.82 -1.24
N SER A 183 -9.43 -14.11 -0.27
CA SER A 183 -8.91 -14.10 1.11
C SER A 183 -9.41 -15.27 1.95
N LYS A 184 -10.35 -16.10 1.45
CA LYS A 184 -10.78 -17.29 2.19
C LYS A 184 -9.61 -18.28 2.32
N PRO A 185 -9.43 -18.89 3.50
CA PRO A 185 -8.46 -19.97 3.65
C PRO A 185 -8.98 -21.22 2.94
N ASN A 186 -8.13 -22.24 2.81
CA ASN A 186 -8.59 -23.58 2.46
C ASN A 186 -9.29 -24.28 3.65
N GLU A 187 -9.76 -25.51 3.46
CA GLU A 187 -10.47 -26.30 4.50
C GLU A 187 -9.64 -26.52 5.77
N GLU A 188 -8.30 -26.57 5.67
CA GLU A 188 -7.40 -26.67 6.83
C GLU A 188 -7.12 -25.32 7.51
N GLY A 189 -7.78 -24.24 7.09
CA GLY A 189 -7.60 -22.89 7.64
C GLY A 189 -6.31 -22.21 7.19
N LYS A 190 -5.61 -22.73 6.18
CA LYS A 190 -4.39 -22.13 5.62
C LYS A 190 -4.73 -21.12 4.55
N ARG A 191 -4.02 -19.99 4.58
CA ARG A 191 -4.04 -19.03 3.49
C ARG A 191 -3.36 -19.61 2.26
N ILE A 192 -3.99 -19.45 1.09
CA ILE A 192 -3.47 -19.96 -0.18
C ILE A 192 -3.16 -18.87 -1.22
N PHE A 193 -3.52 -17.60 -0.97
CA PHE A 193 -3.19 -16.45 -1.82
C PHE A 193 -2.61 -15.29 -1.01
N ASN A 194 -1.77 -14.47 -1.63
CA ASN A 194 -1.56 -13.08 -1.20
C ASN A 194 -2.63 -12.22 -1.85
N VAL A 195 -3.51 -11.58 -1.06
CA VAL A 195 -4.47 -10.60 -1.57
C VAL A 195 -3.99 -9.22 -1.14
N VAL A 196 -3.74 -8.35 -2.12
CA VAL A 196 -3.12 -7.04 -1.89
C VAL A 196 -3.84 -5.95 -2.66
N THR A 197 -3.93 -4.76 -2.08
CA THR A 197 -4.47 -3.57 -2.72
C THR A 197 -3.36 -2.69 -3.26
N ILE A 198 -3.56 -2.14 -4.46
CA ILE A 198 -2.54 -1.36 -5.17
C ILE A 198 -3.16 -0.04 -5.63
N ALA A 199 -2.51 1.09 -5.39
CA ALA A 199 -2.96 2.38 -5.91
C ALA A 199 -1.77 3.17 -6.50
N GLN A 200 -2.03 4.35 -7.05
CA GLN A 200 -0.97 5.21 -7.58
C GLN A 200 0.04 5.62 -6.49
N SER A 201 -0.38 5.73 -5.23
CA SER A 201 0.48 6.07 -4.10
C SER A 201 -0.04 5.42 -2.82
N HIS A 202 0.73 5.51 -1.74
CA HIS A 202 0.34 5.05 -0.40
C HIS A 202 -0.72 5.94 0.30
N GLN A 203 -1.30 6.92 -0.40
CA GLN A 203 -2.34 7.78 0.17
C GLN A 203 -3.67 7.03 0.33
N PRO A 204 -4.48 7.35 1.36
CA PRO A 204 -5.82 6.82 1.46
C PRO A 204 -6.65 7.17 0.22
N VAL A 205 -7.18 6.15 -0.45
CA VAL A 205 -8.03 6.28 -1.63
C VAL A 205 -9.49 6.41 -1.19
N PRO A 206 -10.20 7.48 -1.56
CA PRO A 206 -11.64 7.58 -1.34
C PRO A 206 -12.38 6.64 -2.30
N MET A 207 -13.31 5.86 -1.75
CA MET A 207 -14.29 5.08 -2.52
C MET A 207 -15.51 5.94 -2.80
N GLU A 208 -16.30 5.56 -3.81
CA GLU A 208 -17.55 6.24 -4.17
C GLU A 208 -18.55 6.35 -2.98
N SER A 209 -18.54 5.36 -2.09
CA SER A 209 -19.41 5.31 -0.91
C SER A 209 -18.99 6.27 0.22
N GLY A 210 -17.83 6.92 0.11
CA GLY A 210 -17.23 7.75 1.17
C GLY A 210 -16.31 7.01 2.14
N LEU A 211 -16.20 5.67 2.05
CA LEU A 211 -15.15 4.92 2.74
C LEU A 211 -13.77 5.29 2.19
N ARG A 212 -12.72 5.15 3.01
CA ARG A 212 -11.34 5.35 2.58
C ARG A 212 -10.52 4.11 2.85
N VAL A 213 -9.77 3.67 1.84
CA VAL A 213 -8.90 2.51 1.92
C VAL A 213 -7.45 2.96 1.84
N VAL A 214 -6.61 2.47 2.74
CA VAL A 214 -5.16 2.67 2.65
C VAL A 214 -4.59 1.50 1.84
N PRO A 215 -3.98 1.73 0.67
CA PRO A 215 -3.45 0.66 -0.16
C PRO A 215 -2.22 -0.01 0.48
N ASP A 216 -2.03 -1.30 0.19
CA ASP A 216 -0.84 -2.05 0.59
C ASP A 216 0.40 -1.61 -0.20
N TYR A 217 0.21 -1.38 -1.51
CA TYR A 217 1.26 -1.03 -2.47
C TYR A 217 0.91 0.21 -3.30
N SER A 218 1.95 0.94 -3.67
CA SER A 218 1.92 1.94 -4.73
C SER A 218 2.31 1.32 -6.07
N PHE A 219 2.20 2.07 -7.17
CA PHE A 219 2.71 1.61 -8.46
C PHE A 219 4.22 1.37 -8.45
N ASP A 220 4.97 2.14 -7.65
CA ASP A 220 6.44 2.10 -7.58
C ASP A 220 6.98 0.87 -6.85
N ASP A 221 6.21 0.30 -5.92
CA ASP A 221 6.62 -0.83 -5.09
C ASP A 221 5.68 -2.04 -5.18
N CYS A 222 4.81 -2.08 -6.20
CA CYS A 222 3.93 -3.19 -6.48
C CYS A 222 4.73 -4.47 -6.81
N PRO A 223 4.47 -5.61 -6.10
CA PRO A 223 5.12 -6.88 -6.40
C PRO A 223 4.71 -7.42 -7.77
N ASP A 224 5.30 -8.56 -8.15
CA ASP A 224 4.79 -9.34 -9.27
C ASP A 224 3.41 -9.92 -8.91
N LEU A 225 2.52 -9.94 -9.90
CA LEU A 225 1.12 -10.32 -9.73
C LEU A 225 0.83 -11.52 -10.62
N ASN A 226 0.16 -12.53 -10.06
CA ASN A 226 -0.45 -13.59 -10.86
C ASN A 226 -1.78 -13.13 -11.44
N VAL A 227 -2.54 -12.35 -10.66
CA VAL A 227 -3.81 -11.77 -11.08
C VAL A 227 -3.80 -10.27 -10.85
N LEU A 228 -4.12 -9.51 -11.90
CA LEU A 228 -4.45 -8.09 -11.79
C LEU A 228 -5.98 -7.93 -11.89
N VAL A 229 -6.60 -7.42 -10.84
CA VAL A 229 -8.01 -7.05 -10.82
C VAL A 229 -8.14 -5.54 -11.05
N VAL A 230 -8.79 -5.18 -12.14
CA VAL A 230 -9.07 -3.81 -12.56
C VAL A 230 -10.49 -3.44 -12.12
N SER A 231 -10.57 -2.64 -11.06
CA SER A 231 -11.83 -2.15 -10.50
C SER A 231 -12.46 -1.03 -11.37
N SER A 232 -13.59 -0.48 -10.94
CA SER A 232 -14.34 0.56 -11.65
C SER A 232 -14.67 1.77 -10.79
N SER A 233 -15.00 2.89 -11.43
CA SER A 233 -15.71 4.05 -10.88
C SER A 233 -16.94 4.37 -11.76
N TYR A 234 -17.80 5.29 -11.33
CA TYR A 234 -18.83 5.86 -12.22
C TYR A 234 -18.26 6.84 -13.24
N ASP A 235 -17.13 7.48 -12.93
CA ASP A 235 -16.39 8.37 -13.84
C ASP A 235 -15.11 7.67 -14.31
N MET A 236 -15.26 6.75 -15.27
CA MET A 236 -14.11 6.07 -15.87
C MET A 236 -13.37 6.93 -16.89
N GLU A 237 -13.96 8.01 -17.39
CA GLU A 237 -13.32 8.92 -18.33
C GLU A 237 -12.12 9.61 -17.67
N THR A 238 -12.31 10.14 -16.45
CA THR A 238 -11.21 10.73 -15.66
C THR A 238 -10.13 9.71 -15.31
N VAL A 239 -10.54 8.47 -14.98
CA VAL A 239 -9.59 7.38 -14.65
C VAL A 239 -8.74 7.01 -15.87
N VAL A 240 -9.37 6.85 -17.04
CA VAL A 240 -8.68 6.54 -18.30
C VAL A 240 -7.79 7.70 -18.77
N ALA A 241 -8.16 8.95 -18.48
CA ALA A 241 -7.33 10.11 -18.78
C ALA A 241 -6.04 10.19 -17.92
N THR A 242 -5.90 9.33 -16.91
CA THR A 242 -4.71 9.29 -16.06
C THR A 242 -3.67 8.31 -16.61
N ASP A 243 -2.70 8.82 -17.38
CA ASP A 243 -1.64 8.04 -18.04
C ASP A 243 -0.94 7.03 -17.11
N ALA A 244 -0.68 7.41 -15.87
CA ALA A 244 -0.01 6.55 -14.89
C ALA A 244 -0.78 5.25 -14.61
N ILE A 245 -2.13 5.32 -14.55
CA ILE A 245 -2.97 4.16 -14.30
C ILE A 245 -3.05 3.28 -15.55
N VAL A 246 -3.22 3.89 -16.73
CA VAL A 246 -3.27 3.17 -18.02
C VAL A 246 -1.96 2.40 -18.25
N GLU A 247 -0.81 3.05 -18.04
CA GLU A 247 0.49 2.42 -18.24
C GLU A 247 0.79 1.36 -17.17
N PHE A 248 0.30 1.54 -15.94
CA PHE A 248 0.37 0.50 -14.91
C PHE A 248 -0.40 -0.76 -15.32
N VAL A 249 -1.67 -0.62 -15.75
CA VAL A 249 -2.49 -1.75 -16.21
C VAL A 249 -1.87 -2.41 -17.44
N LYS A 250 -1.37 -1.62 -18.39
CA LYS A 250 -0.68 -2.12 -19.58
C LYS A 250 0.57 -2.91 -19.25
N THR A 251 1.37 -2.45 -18.30
CA THR A 251 2.65 -3.08 -17.93
C THR A 251 2.40 -4.34 -17.11
N LYS A 252 1.64 -4.25 -16.02
CA LYS A 252 1.37 -5.39 -15.13
C LYS A 252 0.46 -6.43 -15.80
N GLY A 253 -0.57 -5.99 -16.53
CA GLY A 253 -1.47 -6.90 -17.25
C GLY A 253 -0.77 -7.74 -18.33
N LYS A 254 0.38 -7.30 -18.85
CA LYS A 254 1.19 -8.14 -19.76
C LYS A 254 1.84 -9.32 -19.06
N THR A 255 2.28 -9.13 -17.81
CA THR A 255 3.07 -10.11 -17.05
C THR A 255 2.22 -11.04 -16.18
N THR A 256 0.98 -10.66 -15.89
CA THR A 256 0.05 -11.49 -15.10
C THR A 256 -0.43 -12.71 -15.86
N ASP A 257 -0.68 -13.80 -15.13
CA ASP A 257 -1.33 -15.01 -15.64
C ASP A 257 -2.79 -14.73 -16.02
N PHE A 258 -3.47 -13.88 -15.24
CA PHE A 258 -4.83 -13.42 -15.51
C PHE A 258 -5.00 -11.91 -15.28
N THR A 259 -5.85 -11.29 -16.10
CA THR A 259 -6.33 -9.92 -15.90
C THR A 259 -7.84 -9.94 -15.82
N MET A 260 -8.37 -9.52 -14.68
CA MET A 260 -9.80 -9.47 -14.39
C MET A 260 -10.28 -8.02 -14.44
N SER A 261 -11.42 -7.75 -15.07
CA SER A 261 -12.08 -6.44 -15.00
C SER A 261 -13.58 -6.58 -14.81
N ASN A 262 -14.13 -5.81 -13.90
CA ASN A 262 -15.57 -5.80 -13.66
C ASN A 262 -16.16 -4.46 -14.07
N CYS A 263 -17.46 -4.42 -14.37
CA CYS A 263 -18.20 -3.18 -14.64
C CYS A 263 -17.49 -2.31 -15.70
N ALA A 264 -17.40 -1.00 -15.46
CA ALA A 264 -16.78 -0.01 -16.36
C ALA A 264 -15.24 -0.08 -16.41
N GLY A 265 -14.60 -0.90 -15.58
CA GLY A 265 -13.15 -1.16 -15.59
C GLY A 265 -12.66 -1.72 -16.93
N ALA A 266 -13.58 -2.29 -17.72
CA ALA A 266 -13.34 -2.66 -19.11
C ALA A 266 -12.86 -1.48 -19.98
N HIS A 267 -13.21 -0.23 -19.67
CA HIS A 267 -12.68 0.94 -20.38
C HIS A 267 -11.17 1.12 -20.15
N LEU A 268 -10.69 0.85 -18.93
CA LEU A 268 -9.27 0.91 -18.61
C LEU A 268 -8.50 -0.26 -19.25
N ILE A 269 -9.14 -1.44 -19.35
CA ILE A 269 -8.62 -2.56 -20.14
C ILE A 269 -8.49 -2.17 -21.62
N GLY A 270 -9.52 -1.57 -22.22
CA GLY A 270 -9.50 -1.08 -23.59
C GLY A 270 -8.40 -0.06 -23.83
N ALA A 271 -8.28 0.96 -22.97
CA ALA A 271 -7.26 2.00 -23.06
C ALA A 271 -5.83 1.44 -22.96
N SER A 272 -5.61 0.45 -22.10
CA SER A 272 -4.30 -0.18 -21.92
C SER A 272 -3.90 -1.11 -23.08
N GLY A 273 -4.88 -1.58 -23.87
CA GLY A 273 -4.69 -2.50 -25.00
C GLY A 273 -4.34 -3.94 -24.61
N VAL A 274 -4.38 -4.30 -23.32
CA VAL A 274 -3.99 -5.65 -22.84
C VAL A 274 -4.91 -6.76 -23.32
N ALA A 275 -6.14 -6.42 -23.71
CA ALA A 275 -7.17 -7.35 -24.20
C ALA A 275 -7.50 -7.15 -25.69
N ASN A 276 -6.62 -6.51 -26.47
CA ASN A 276 -6.83 -6.38 -27.92
C ASN A 276 -7.05 -7.76 -28.57
N GLY A 277 -8.14 -7.89 -29.32
CA GLY A 277 -8.57 -9.11 -29.99
C GLY A 277 -9.29 -10.13 -29.08
N ARG A 278 -9.51 -9.81 -27.80
CA ARG A 278 -10.15 -10.71 -26.83
C ARG A 278 -11.62 -10.36 -26.62
N LYS A 279 -12.40 -11.37 -26.29
CA LYS A 279 -13.77 -11.20 -25.80
C LYS A 279 -13.77 -10.57 -24.43
N ILE A 280 -14.69 -9.63 -24.21
CA ILE A 280 -14.87 -8.94 -22.93
C ILE A 280 -16.33 -8.55 -22.77
N VAL A 281 -16.78 -8.41 -21.54
CA VAL A 281 -18.07 -7.78 -21.21
C VAL A 281 -17.89 -6.68 -20.19
N THR A 282 -18.81 -5.72 -20.16
CA THR A 282 -18.82 -4.58 -19.24
C THR A 282 -20.16 -4.48 -18.52
N TYR A 283 -20.42 -3.38 -17.82
CA TYR A 283 -21.70 -3.15 -17.15
C TYR A 283 -22.86 -3.10 -18.13
N ILE A 284 -24.06 -3.45 -17.66
CA ILE A 284 -25.28 -3.47 -18.47
C ILE A 284 -25.57 -2.07 -19.03
N GLY A 285 -25.69 -1.97 -20.36
CA GLY A 285 -25.89 -0.74 -21.10
C GLY A 285 -24.59 -0.02 -21.49
N GLY A 286 -23.43 -0.57 -21.15
CA GLY A 286 -22.11 -0.01 -21.46
C GLY A 286 -21.45 -0.60 -22.71
N GLY A 287 -21.93 -1.75 -23.19
CA GLY A 287 -21.29 -2.53 -24.26
C GLY A 287 -21.06 -1.75 -25.56
N ASP A 288 -22.08 -1.06 -26.07
CA ASP A 288 -22.01 -0.32 -27.33
C ASP A 288 -20.96 0.80 -27.30
N LEU A 289 -20.91 1.56 -26.20
CA LEU A 289 -19.93 2.64 -26.03
C LEU A 289 -18.51 2.06 -25.95
N LEU A 290 -18.33 0.98 -25.18
CA LEU A 290 -17.03 0.32 -25.06
C LEU A 290 -16.53 -0.19 -26.41
N GLN A 291 -17.40 -0.84 -27.19
CA GLN A 291 -17.04 -1.38 -28.51
C GLN A 291 -16.67 -0.29 -29.51
N GLN A 292 -17.41 0.83 -29.51
CA GLN A 292 -17.12 1.98 -30.35
C GLN A 292 -15.80 2.66 -29.98
N THR A 293 -15.54 2.79 -28.68
CA THR A 293 -14.32 3.46 -28.17
C THR A 293 -13.06 2.62 -28.41
N TYR A 294 -13.17 1.29 -28.29
CA TYR A 294 -12.05 0.35 -28.45
C TYR A 294 -12.39 -0.75 -29.46
N PRO A 295 -12.31 -0.47 -30.78
CA PRO A 295 -12.70 -1.41 -31.83
C PRO A 295 -11.89 -2.71 -31.90
N SER A 296 -10.73 -2.74 -31.22
CA SER A 296 -9.91 -3.95 -31.09
C SER A 296 -10.47 -4.95 -30.08
N LEU A 297 -11.38 -4.56 -29.19
CA LEU A 297 -12.07 -5.47 -28.29
C LEU A 297 -13.19 -6.20 -29.03
N SER A 298 -13.47 -7.44 -28.62
CA SER A 298 -14.67 -8.16 -29.03
C SER A 298 -15.70 -8.09 -27.90
N VAL A 299 -16.43 -6.98 -27.79
CA VAL A 299 -17.38 -6.76 -26.70
C VAL A 299 -18.60 -7.66 -26.88
N GLN A 300 -18.98 -8.38 -25.81
CA GLN A 300 -20.15 -9.26 -25.80
C GLN A 300 -21.41 -8.49 -25.38
N ASP A 301 -22.59 -9.01 -25.76
CA ASP A 301 -23.88 -8.46 -25.37
C ASP A 301 -24.07 -8.56 -23.85
N ASP A 302 -23.98 -7.41 -23.18
CA ASP A 302 -24.03 -7.26 -21.73
C ASP A 302 -25.43 -7.53 -21.14
N SER A 303 -26.47 -7.60 -21.97
CA SER A 303 -27.82 -8.00 -21.54
C SER A 303 -28.00 -9.51 -21.42
N GLN A 304 -27.15 -10.29 -22.11
CA GLN A 304 -27.23 -11.76 -22.15
C GLN A 304 -26.04 -12.44 -21.47
N VAL A 305 -24.88 -11.75 -21.42
CA VAL A 305 -23.63 -12.31 -20.94
C VAL A 305 -23.18 -11.54 -19.70
N SER A 306 -23.15 -12.22 -18.55
CA SER A 306 -22.70 -11.60 -17.30
C SER A 306 -21.25 -11.88 -16.94
N PHE A 307 -20.63 -12.82 -17.63
CA PHE A 307 -19.25 -13.22 -17.43
C PHE A 307 -18.62 -13.69 -18.74
N VAL A 308 -17.36 -13.31 -18.98
CA VAL A 308 -16.57 -13.75 -20.13
C VAL A 308 -15.17 -14.13 -19.66
N LYS A 309 -14.68 -15.28 -20.11
CA LYS A 309 -13.27 -15.66 -20.08
C LYS A 309 -12.77 -15.89 -21.52
N ASP A 310 -11.69 -15.21 -21.89
CA ASP A 310 -10.99 -15.43 -23.16
C ASP A 310 -9.47 -15.38 -22.94
N GLY A 311 -8.85 -16.56 -22.93
CA GLY A 311 -7.45 -16.73 -22.56
C GLY A 311 -7.23 -16.25 -21.13
N LYS A 312 -6.34 -15.27 -20.96
CA LYS A 312 -6.05 -14.65 -19.65
C LYS A 312 -7.01 -13.53 -19.26
N MET A 313 -7.89 -13.08 -20.16
CA MET A 313 -8.81 -11.98 -19.89
C MET A 313 -10.10 -12.52 -19.27
N ILE A 314 -10.50 -11.94 -18.13
CA ILE A 314 -11.72 -12.29 -17.40
C ILE A 314 -12.53 -11.03 -17.15
N SER A 315 -13.83 -11.06 -17.43
CA SER A 315 -14.68 -9.89 -17.19
C SER A 315 -16.10 -10.22 -16.76
N SER A 316 -16.75 -9.28 -16.07
CA SER A 316 -18.14 -9.39 -15.62
C SER A 316 -18.88 -8.05 -15.67
N ASN A 317 -20.22 -8.08 -15.59
CA ASN A 317 -21.03 -6.86 -15.58
C ASN A 317 -20.84 -5.98 -14.32
N GLY A 318 -20.20 -6.47 -13.27
CA GLY A 318 -20.02 -5.71 -12.03
C GLY A 318 -21.10 -5.89 -10.97
N ASN A 319 -21.03 -5.07 -9.91
CA ASN A 319 -21.92 -5.14 -8.75
C ASN A 319 -21.88 -6.56 -8.13
N LEU A 320 -23.02 -7.19 -7.80
CA LEU A 320 -23.00 -8.57 -7.31
C LEU A 320 -22.41 -9.58 -8.31
N ALA A 321 -22.44 -9.29 -9.62
CA ALA A 321 -21.81 -10.16 -10.62
C ALA A 321 -20.27 -10.17 -10.52
N SER A 322 -19.66 -9.23 -9.80
CA SER A 322 -18.20 -9.24 -9.53
C SER A 322 -17.76 -10.46 -8.73
N TYR A 323 -18.66 -11.07 -7.94
CA TYR A 323 -18.41 -12.35 -7.28
C TYR A 323 -18.33 -13.50 -8.28
N ILE A 324 -19.07 -13.46 -9.40
CA ILE A 324 -19.03 -14.51 -10.43
C ILE A 324 -17.61 -14.60 -11.00
N SER A 325 -17.05 -13.49 -11.50
CA SER A 325 -15.68 -13.49 -12.05
C SER A 325 -14.62 -13.92 -11.04
N ALA A 326 -14.79 -13.56 -9.77
CA ALA A 326 -13.89 -13.96 -8.70
C ALA A 326 -13.97 -15.46 -8.41
N LEU A 327 -15.17 -16.04 -8.34
CA LEU A 327 -15.39 -17.46 -8.07
C LEU A 327 -14.99 -18.34 -9.24
N GLU A 328 -15.28 -17.92 -10.48
CA GLU A 328 -14.85 -18.64 -11.69
C GLU A 328 -13.32 -18.67 -11.79
N LEU A 329 -12.64 -17.56 -11.48
CA LEU A 329 -11.17 -17.55 -11.45
C LEU A 329 -10.61 -18.33 -10.25
N LEU A 330 -11.27 -18.29 -9.09
CA LEU A 330 -10.86 -19.09 -7.93
C LEU A 330 -10.82 -20.57 -8.30
N GLU A 331 -11.89 -21.10 -8.91
CA GLU A 331 -11.95 -22.50 -9.34
C GLU A 331 -10.86 -22.85 -10.37
N GLU A 332 -10.58 -21.97 -11.33
CA GLU A 332 -9.50 -22.15 -12.30
C GLU A 332 -8.12 -22.23 -11.62
N MET A 333 -7.90 -21.43 -10.58
CA MET A 333 -6.63 -21.37 -9.86
C MET A 333 -6.49 -22.46 -8.79
N THR A 334 -7.59 -23.08 -8.38
CA THR A 334 -7.63 -24.15 -7.38
C THR A 334 -8.33 -25.39 -7.91
N ASP A 335 -9.61 -25.55 -7.59
CA ASP A 335 -10.51 -26.65 -7.95
C ASP A 335 -11.94 -26.34 -7.49
N SER A 336 -12.91 -27.15 -7.95
CA SER A 336 -14.33 -27.01 -7.61
C SER A 336 -14.61 -27.23 -6.12
N ALA A 337 -13.80 -28.03 -5.42
CA ALA A 337 -14.01 -28.29 -3.99
C ALA A 337 -13.75 -27.02 -3.18
N HIS A 338 -12.66 -26.31 -3.48
CA HIS A 338 -12.35 -25.04 -2.85
C HIS A 338 -13.35 -23.93 -3.21
N ARG A 339 -13.83 -23.88 -4.46
CA ARG A 339 -14.94 -22.98 -4.84
C ARG A 339 -16.16 -23.23 -3.96
N ASN A 340 -16.63 -24.47 -3.87
CA ASN A 340 -17.79 -24.84 -3.05
C ASN A 340 -17.59 -24.48 -1.57
N PHE A 341 -16.38 -24.70 -1.04
CA PHE A 341 -16.01 -24.26 0.31
C PHE A 341 -16.19 -22.74 0.47
N VAL A 342 -15.65 -21.93 -0.44
CA VAL A 342 -15.76 -20.47 -0.39
C VAL A 342 -17.21 -20.01 -0.53
N GLU A 343 -17.98 -20.56 -1.47
CA GLU A 343 -19.40 -20.24 -1.67
C GLU A 343 -20.23 -20.52 -0.40
N SER A 344 -19.95 -21.62 0.30
CA SER A 344 -20.61 -21.94 1.57
C SER A 344 -20.28 -20.93 2.68
N HIS A 345 -19.05 -20.40 2.72
CA HIS A 345 -18.61 -19.39 3.69
C HIS A 345 -19.08 -17.97 3.36
N LEU A 346 -19.42 -17.73 2.10
CA LEU A 346 -20.11 -16.52 1.66
C LEU A 346 -21.63 -16.62 1.84
N TYR A 347 -22.13 -17.79 2.26
CA TYR A 347 -23.55 -18.06 2.46
C TYR A 347 -24.39 -17.79 1.20
N LEU A 348 -23.86 -18.06 0.00
CA LEU A 348 -24.54 -17.72 -1.26
C LEU A 348 -25.88 -18.45 -1.39
N GLU A 349 -25.94 -19.74 -1.09
CA GLU A 349 -27.19 -20.51 -1.13
C GLU A 349 -28.21 -19.95 -0.13
N ARG A 350 -27.77 -19.58 1.08
CA ARG A 350 -28.64 -18.98 2.10
C ARG A 350 -29.16 -17.60 1.67
N LEU A 351 -28.36 -16.82 0.95
CA LEU A 351 -28.76 -15.52 0.41
C LEU A 351 -29.76 -15.68 -0.74
N GLN A 352 -29.53 -16.62 -1.66
CA GLN A 352 -30.42 -16.91 -2.80
C GLN A 352 -31.78 -17.42 -2.33
N ASN A 353 -31.80 -18.25 -1.29
CA ASN A 353 -33.02 -18.87 -0.75
C ASN A 353 -33.62 -18.11 0.45
N TYR A 354 -33.27 -16.82 0.63
CA TYR A 354 -33.75 -16.05 1.78
C TYR A 354 -35.23 -15.66 1.61
N GLU A 355 -36.10 -16.24 2.43
CA GLU A 355 -37.51 -15.86 2.58
C GLU A 355 -37.67 -14.90 3.77
N ARG A 356 -38.44 -13.82 3.59
CA ARG A 356 -38.66 -12.76 4.60
C ARG A 356 -39.83 -13.02 5.53
#